data_AF-A0A2M7AZS8-F1
#
_entry.id   AF-A0A2M7AZS8-F1
#
_cell.length_a   1.000
_cell.length_b   1.000
_cell.length_c   1.000
_cell.angle_alpha   90.00
_cell.angle_beta   90.00
_cell.angle_gamma   90.00
#
_symmetry.space_group_name_H-M   'P 1'
#
loop_
_entity.id
_entity.type
_entity.pdbx_description
1 polymer ?
#
loop_
_entity_poly.entity_id
_entity_poly.type
_entity_poly.pdbx_seq_one_letter_code
_entity_poly.pdbx_strand_id
1 'polypeptide(L)'
;SFLIALYLTKTRAGWIAFIVSLIVFIFLSLDSKVKRLILIFVLVIFGFLFTLKTKNVWMRQQGHLLIWRDSLRMLFDKPVFGVGLGSFHISFPDYASDELKKIWPQSQNIVNDAHSEFVQILAETGIVGFGIFLWILFSVFYHAHQFYKRLHDREEFLIYAALFSSAIGLLVQNFFSVDMRFTISSFYLFSIFGILSSHSSVKTKEIKLQKPEKLFIMLVLFSAVIFLEYKMVIKQYRSWKIVFESKDFLDKRIVNSDEQKKEIEKMLAANPSDARLYFKLGYLFANEIKVNKVSADLAIANFTKAALLDPKVENGGAFNNLGNIYFTLGDRKSAKENYIKAISINPSLIDARLNLGIAYYYEGKLKESSAEFEKALELDPKNSSAIYMLKKMRE
;
A
#
# COMPACT_ATOMS: atom_id res chain seq x y z
N SER A 1 21.84 5.14 -13.93
CA SER A 1 20.51 4.51 -13.90
C SER A 1 19.88 4.54 -12.50
N PHE A 2 20.53 4.04 -11.44
CA PHE A 2 19.96 3.97 -10.08
C PHE A 2 19.59 5.34 -9.47
N LEU A 3 20.49 6.33 -9.50
CA LEU A 3 20.20 7.70 -9.02
C LEU A 3 19.04 8.37 -9.79
N ILE A 4 18.89 8.03 -11.07
CA ILE A 4 17.77 8.48 -11.90
C ILE A 4 16.47 7.82 -11.44
N ALA A 5 16.49 6.51 -11.15
CA ALA A 5 15.33 5.81 -10.60
C ALA A 5 14.92 6.36 -9.22
N LEU A 6 15.88 6.61 -8.31
CA LEU A 6 15.62 7.26 -7.02
C LEU A 6 15.02 8.67 -7.18
N TYR A 7 15.51 9.43 -8.17
CA TYR A 7 14.97 10.75 -8.49
C TYR A 7 13.54 10.69 -9.04
N LEU A 8 13.26 9.76 -9.96
CA LEU A 8 11.95 9.60 -10.59
C LEU A 8 10.89 9.06 -9.63
N THR A 9 11.27 8.11 -8.77
CA THR A 9 10.36 7.50 -7.78
C THR A 9 10.01 8.44 -6.62
N LYS A 10 10.86 9.44 -6.34
CA LYS A 10 10.64 10.45 -5.30
C LYS A 10 10.36 9.83 -3.91
N THR A 11 10.98 8.70 -3.57
CA THR A 11 10.77 7.98 -2.30
C THR A 11 11.74 8.47 -1.22
N ARG A 12 11.23 9.06 -0.12
CA ARG A 12 12.09 9.51 1.00
C ARG A 12 12.90 8.37 1.59
N ALA A 13 12.25 7.23 1.81
CA ALA A 13 12.87 6.03 2.37
C ALA A 13 14.08 5.56 1.54
N GLY A 14 13.93 5.49 0.21
CA GLY A 14 15.01 5.10 -0.69
C GLY A 14 16.19 6.07 -0.66
N TRP A 15 15.93 7.38 -0.58
CA TRP A 15 16.99 8.39 -0.45
C TRP A 15 17.73 8.29 0.89
N ILE A 16 17.01 8.15 2.01
CA ILE A 16 17.62 7.98 3.33
C ILE A 16 18.48 6.71 3.36
N ALA A 17 17.93 5.59 2.88
CA ALA A 17 18.63 4.31 2.76
C ALA A 17 19.92 4.43 1.93
N PHE A 18 19.86 5.08 0.78
CA PHE A 18 21.02 5.30 -0.08
C PHE A 18 22.10 6.13 0.62
N ILE A 19 21.72 7.25 1.26
CA ILE A 19 22.67 8.14 1.94
C ILE A 19 23.34 7.40 3.12
N VAL A 20 22.56 6.70 3.95
CA VAL A 20 23.10 5.95 5.09
C VAL A 20 24.02 4.83 4.61
N SER A 21 23.61 4.08 3.58
CA SER A 21 24.46 3.05 2.96
C SER A 21 25.79 3.64 2.47
N LEU A 22 25.75 4.78 1.78
CA LEU A 22 26.95 5.45 1.28
C LEU A 22 27.86 5.93 2.42
N ILE A 23 27.30 6.53 3.47
CA ILE A 23 28.05 6.96 4.67
C ILE A 23 28.74 5.77 5.33
N VAL A 24 28.02 4.66 5.54
CA VAL A 24 28.59 3.45 6.13
C VAL A 24 29.70 2.88 5.23
N PHE A 25 29.48 2.82 3.92
CA PHE A 25 30.49 2.36 2.98
C PHE A 25 31.77 3.20 3.06
N ILE A 26 31.64 4.53 3.07
CA ILE A 26 32.78 5.46 3.19
C ILE A 26 33.50 5.27 4.53
N PHE A 27 32.74 5.12 5.61
CA PHE A 27 33.29 4.96 6.94
C PHE A 27 34.11 3.67 7.07
N LEU A 28 33.64 2.59 6.44
CA LEU A 28 34.34 1.32 6.40
C LEU A 28 35.49 1.34 5.40
N SER A 29 35.32 1.87 4.19
CA SER A 29 36.29 1.75 3.09
C SER A 29 37.50 2.69 3.16
N LEU A 30 37.42 3.81 3.90
CA LEU A 30 38.48 4.82 3.93
C LEU A 30 39.32 4.77 5.21
N ASP A 31 40.61 4.52 5.07
CA ASP A 31 41.55 4.48 6.21
C ASP A 31 41.71 5.86 6.88
N SER A 32 41.81 6.92 6.07
CA SER A 32 42.06 8.27 6.56
C SER A 32 40.83 8.87 7.26
N LYS A 33 40.98 9.17 8.56
CA LYS A 33 39.95 9.87 9.35
C LYS A 33 39.56 11.23 8.73
N VAL A 34 40.54 11.97 8.21
CA VAL A 34 40.32 13.27 7.58
C VAL A 34 39.50 13.12 6.30
N LYS A 35 39.85 12.17 5.43
CA LYS A 35 39.07 11.90 4.20
C LYS A 35 37.64 11.45 4.51
N ARG A 36 37.45 10.62 5.55
CA ARG A 36 36.11 10.22 6.04
C ARG A 36 35.27 11.43 6.44
N LEU A 37 35.81 12.31 7.29
CA LEU A 37 35.10 13.49 7.77
C LEU A 37 34.75 14.46 6.62
N ILE A 38 35.68 14.71 5.70
CA ILE A 38 35.43 15.56 4.52
C ILE A 38 34.30 14.98 3.67
N LEU A 39 34.34 13.68 3.36
CA LEU A 39 33.35 13.07 2.49
C LEU A 39 31.96 12.99 3.15
N ILE A 40 31.90 12.71 4.45
CA ILE A 40 30.66 12.80 5.23
C ILE A 40 30.10 14.21 5.21
N PHE A 41 30.95 15.23 5.42
CA PHE A 41 30.53 16.64 5.38
C PHE A 41 29.98 17.03 4.01
N VAL A 42 30.63 16.62 2.93
CA VAL A 42 30.15 16.81 1.55
C VAL A 42 28.79 16.13 1.35
N LEU A 43 28.59 14.92 1.86
CA LEU A 43 27.31 14.21 1.76
C LEU A 43 26.20 14.88 2.57
N VAL A 44 26.52 15.44 3.74
CA VAL A 44 25.56 16.21 4.54
C VAL A 44 25.15 17.49 3.81
N ILE A 45 26.10 18.24 3.24
CA ILE A 45 25.81 19.42 2.42
C ILE A 45 24.95 19.02 1.20
N PHE A 46 25.34 17.96 0.50
CA PHE A 46 24.59 17.46 -0.65
C PHE A 46 23.16 17.08 -0.25
N GLY A 47 22.99 16.35 0.87
CA GLY A 47 21.70 16.00 1.43
C GLY A 47 20.85 17.24 1.75
N PHE A 48 21.45 18.26 2.38
CA PHE A 48 20.77 19.52 2.67
C PHE A 48 20.33 20.24 1.38
N LEU A 49 21.23 20.48 0.44
CA LEU A 49 20.91 21.11 -0.85
C LEU A 49 19.85 20.31 -1.63
N PHE A 50 19.92 18.99 -1.56
CA PHE A 50 18.94 18.11 -2.18
C PHE A 50 17.56 18.25 -1.53
N THR A 51 17.46 18.33 -0.20
CA THR A 51 16.19 18.56 0.49
C THR A 51 15.55 19.89 0.10
N LEU A 52 16.35 20.94 -0.12
CA LEU A 52 15.87 22.23 -0.62
C LEU A 52 15.30 22.09 -2.04
N LYS A 53 16.02 21.41 -2.94
CA LYS A 53 15.60 21.22 -4.33
C LYS A 53 14.42 20.24 -4.47
N THR A 54 14.24 19.36 -3.50
CA THR A 54 13.16 18.37 -3.46
C THR A 54 12.17 18.65 -2.33
N LYS A 55 11.96 19.91 -1.95
CA LYS A 55 11.07 20.31 -0.84
C LYS A 55 9.69 19.65 -0.91
N ASN A 56 9.12 19.51 -2.12
CA ASN A 56 7.83 18.87 -2.36
C ASN A 56 7.83 17.35 -2.09
N VAL A 57 9.01 16.71 -2.06
CA VAL A 57 9.16 15.32 -1.60
C VAL A 57 9.06 15.27 -0.09
N TRP A 58 9.76 16.15 0.63
CA TRP A 58 9.89 16.18 2.10
C TRP A 58 8.72 16.82 2.86
N MET A 59 7.97 17.71 2.22
CA MET A 59 6.84 18.45 2.83
C MET A 59 5.46 17.83 2.58
N ARG A 60 5.38 16.67 1.91
CA ARG A 60 4.10 15.94 1.77
C ARG A 60 3.55 15.57 3.14
N GLN A 61 2.24 15.74 3.32
CA GLN A 61 1.51 15.26 4.48
C GLN A 61 1.76 13.75 4.63
N GLN A 62 2.07 13.29 5.84
CA GLN A 62 2.37 11.88 6.14
C GLN A 62 1.43 11.38 7.23
N GLY A 63 0.61 10.39 6.91
CA GLY A 63 -0.18 9.66 7.91
C GLY A 63 0.66 8.64 8.68
N HIS A 64 1.89 8.33 8.25
CA HIS A 64 2.70 7.22 8.79
C HIS A 64 2.93 7.31 10.30
N LEU A 65 3.14 8.49 10.88
CA LEU A 65 3.32 8.62 12.34
C LEU A 65 2.05 8.22 13.10
N LEU A 66 0.88 8.58 12.58
CA LEU A 66 -0.40 8.16 13.17
C LEU A 66 -0.62 6.66 12.95
N ILE A 67 -0.25 6.13 11.78
CA ILE A 67 -0.27 4.69 11.52
C ILE A 67 0.61 3.96 12.53
N TRP A 68 1.87 4.37 12.72
CA TRP A 68 2.80 3.74 13.66
C TRP A 68 2.29 3.80 15.09
N ARG A 69 1.80 4.97 15.52
CA ARG A 69 1.20 5.13 16.85
C ARG A 69 0.03 4.18 17.05
N ASP A 70 -0.87 4.11 16.08
CA ASP A 70 -2.07 3.28 16.17
C ASP A 70 -1.71 1.78 16.04
N SER A 71 -0.65 1.43 15.30
CA SER A 71 -0.11 0.05 15.25
C SER A 71 0.46 -0.39 16.59
N LEU A 72 1.10 0.51 17.34
CA LEU A 72 1.59 0.19 18.68
C LEU A 72 0.46 -0.13 19.67
N ARG A 73 -0.77 0.34 19.42
CA ARG A 73 -1.94 -0.05 20.23
C ARG A 73 -2.26 -1.54 20.10
N MET A 74 -1.98 -2.13 18.94
CA MET A 74 -2.13 -3.58 18.70
C MET A 74 -1.16 -4.38 19.58
N LEU A 75 0.05 -3.85 19.78
CA LEU A 75 1.02 -4.44 20.70
C LEU A 75 0.53 -4.33 22.14
N PHE A 76 -0.03 -3.20 22.55
CA PHE A 76 -0.54 -3.05 23.92
C PHE A 76 -1.74 -3.97 24.20
N ASP A 77 -2.59 -4.25 23.22
CA ASP A 77 -3.68 -5.23 23.34
C ASP A 77 -3.15 -6.68 23.34
N LYS A 78 -2.19 -7.00 22.47
CA LYS A 78 -1.62 -8.34 22.31
C LYS A 78 -0.10 -8.35 22.42
N PRO A 79 0.48 -8.17 23.62
CA PRO A 79 1.90 -7.88 23.77
C PRO A 79 2.82 -9.06 23.44
N VAL A 80 2.41 -10.28 23.78
CA VAL A 80 3.31 -11.46 23.70
C VAL A 80 3.45 -11.97 22.27
N PHE A 81 2.33 -12.24 21.60
CA PHE A 81 2.29 -12.88 20.28
C PHE A 81 1.73 -11.99 19.17
N GLY A 82 1.38 -10.74 19.49
CA GLY A 82 0.81 -9.81 18.53
C GLY A 82 -0.57 -10.25 18.05
N VAL A 83 -1.04 -9.61 16.98
CA VAL A 83 -2.34 -9.96 16.37
C VAL A 83 -2.28 -11.20 15.50
N GLY A 84 -1.09 -11.70 15.16
CA GLY A 84 -0.85 -12.81 14.25
C GLY A 84 -0.18 -12.37 12.95
N LEU A 85 0.78 -13.17 12.49
CA LEU A 85 1.53 -12.96 11.24
C LEU A 85 0.60 -12.69 10.06
N GLY A 86 0.89 -11.65 9.29
CA GLY A 86 0.13 -11.23 8.10
C GLY A 86 -1.31 -10.80 8.37
N SER A 87 -1.73 -10.63 9.63
CA SER A 87 -3.11 -10.24 9.97
C SER A 87 -3.28 -8.76 10.31
N PHE A 88 -2.22 -7.97 10.11
CA PHE A 88 -2.20 -6.55 10.43
C PHE A 88 -3.33 -5.78 9.77
N HIS A 89 -3.45 -5.90 8.45
CA HIS A 89 -4.40 -5.12 7.64
C HIS A 89 -5.87 -5.37 8.01
N ILE A 90 -6.17 -6.44 8.76
CA ILE A 90 -7.52 -6.75 9.28
C ILE A 90 -7.70 -6.31 10.70
N SER A 91 -6.65 -6.44 11.49
CA SER A 91 -6.74 -6.10 12.91
C SER A 91 -6.62 -4.58 13.06
N PHE A 92 -5.78 -3.91 12.27
CA PHE A 92 -5.45 -2.49 12.36
C PHE A 92 -6.65 -1.53 12.28
N PRO A 93 -7.68 -1.74 11.44
CA PRO A 93 -8.87 -0.88 11.42
C PRO A 93 -9.54 -0.68 12.79
N ASP A 94 -9.50 -1.69 13.66
CA ASP A 94 -10.05 -1.61 15.03
C ASP A 94 -9.24 -0.67 15.94
N TYR A 95 -7.96 -0.44 15.62
CA TYR A 95 -7.03 0.37 16.41
C TYR A 95 -6.83 1.77 15.83
N ALA A 96 -7.28 2.00 14.59
CA ALA A 96 -7.17 3.28 13.89
C ALA A 96 -7.94 4.38 14.64
N SER A 97 -7.23 5.43 15.04
CA SER A 97 -7.78 6.60 15.70
C SER A 97 -8.67 7.44 14.79
N ASP A 98 -9.55 8.25 15.38
CA ASP A 98 -10.38 9.20 14.63
C ASP A 98 -9.54 10.25 13.88
N GLU A 99 -8.38 10.61 14.43
CA GLU A 99 -7.42 11.51 13.79
C GLU A 99 -6.86 10.89 12.50
N LEU A 100 -6.42 9.62 12.57
CA LEU A 100 -5.96 8.89 11.40
C LEU A 100 -7.10 8.73 10.39
N LYS A 101 -8.29 8.32 10.84
CA LYS A 101 -9.48 8.16 9.99
C LYS A 101 -9.85 9.45 9.23
N LYS A 102 -9.69 10.63 9.84
CA LYS A 102 -9.98 11.93 9.19
C LYS A 102 -9.06 12.26 8.02
N ILE A 103 -7.78 11.86 8.08
CA ILE A 103 -6.80 12.10 7.01
C ILE A 103 -6.64 10.90 6.07
N TRP A 104 -7.20 9.75 6.46
CA TRP A 104 -7.24 8.53 5.67
C TRP A 104 -8.11 8.76 4.44
N PRO A 105 -7.66 8.41 3.22
CA PRO A 105 -8.51 8.46 2.04
C PRO A 105 -9.72 7.56 2.29
N GLN A 106 -10.92 8.13 2.40
CA GLN A 106 -12.16 7.38 2.65
C GLN A 106 -12.48 6.38 1.52
N SER A 107 -11.76 6.45 0.40
CA SER A 107 -11.83 5.54 -0.75
C SER A 107 -10.90 4.32 -0.67
N GLN A 108 -10.02 4.22 0.34
CA GLN A 108 -9.18 3.05 0.58
C GLN A 108 -9.65 2.39 1.88
N ASN A 109 -10.21 1.18 1.84
CA ASN A 109 -10.75 0.57 3.05
C ASN A 109 -9.69 0.05 4.03
N ILE A 110 -8.43 -0.06 3.60
CA ILE A 110 -7.45 -0.85 4.33
C ILE A 110 -6.08 -0.16 4.34
N VAL A 111 -5.54 0.00 5.55
CA VAL A 111 -4.11 0.21 5.74
C VAL A 111 -3.42 -1.12 5.50
N ASN A 112 -2.86 -1.29 4.31
CA ASN A 112 -2.25 -2.57 3.93
C ASN A 112 -1.08 -2.94 4.86
N ASP A 113 -0.36 -1.93 5.35
CA ASP A 113 0.89 -2.10 6.08
C ASP A 113 1.17 -0.92 7.02
N ALA A 114 1.94 -1.14 8.09
CA ALA A 114 2.39 -0.07 8.97
C ALA A 114 3.35 0.92 8.29
N HIS A 115 3.79 0.66 7.05
CA HIS A 115 4.88 1.41 6.39
C HIS A 115 6.17 1.45 7.23
N SER A 116 6.40 0.40 8.00
CA SER A 116 7.63 0.12 8.73
C SER A 116 7.65 -1.36 9.07
N GLU A 117 8.62 -2.10 8.54
CA GLU A 117 8.72 -3.54 8.78
C GLU A 117 8.89 -3.85 10.27
N PHE A 118 9.60 -3.00 11.02
CA PHE A 118 9.82 -3.19 12.45
C PHE A 118 8.52 -3.03 13.25
N VAL A 119 7.77 -1.96 13.00
CA VAL A 119 6.48 -1.72 13.66
C VAL A 119 5.48 -2.81 13.29
N GLN A 120 5.49 -3.22 12.02
CA GLN A 120 4.63 -4.27 11.49
C GLN A 120 4.91 -5.63 12.15
N ILE A 121 6.17 -6.08 12.15
CA ILE A 121 6.58 -7.35 12.78
C ILE A 121 6.23 -7.31 14.26
N LEU A 122 6.49 -6.19 14.94
CA LEU A 122 6.14 -6.03 16.34
C LEU A 122 4.63 -6.13 16.59
N ALA A 123 3.80 -5.49 15.76
CA ALA A 123 2.34 -5.57 15.88
C ALA A 123 1.79 -6.98 15.57
N GLU A 124 2.34 -7.66 14.57
CA GLU A 124 1.87 -8.98 14.14
C GLU A 124 2.37 -10.12 15.02
N THR A 125 3.57 -10.01 15.60
CA THR A 125 4.23 -11.12 16.31
C THR A 125 4.49 -10.87 17.78
N GLY A 126 4.19 -9.66 18.26
CA GLY A 126 4.44 -9.25 19.63
C GLY A 126 5.94 -9.19 19.96
N ILE A 127 6.24 -9.04 21.25
CA ILE A 127 7.62 -8.94 21.74
C ILE A 127 8.42 -10.23 21.49
N VAL A 128 7.75 -11.39 21.43
CA VAL A 128 8.44 -12.68 21.22
C VAL A 128 8.96 -12.78 19.80
N GLY A 129 8.11 -12.61 18.80
CA GLY A 129 8.54 -12.70 17.41
C GLY A 129 9.45 -11.55 17.01
N PHE A 130 9.20 -10.34 17.51
CA PHE A 130 10.10 -9.20 17.30
C PHE A 130 11.47 -9.41 17.95
N GLY A 131 11.52 -10.02 19.14
CA GLY A 131 12.77 -10.41 19.79
C GLY A 131 13.58 -11.42 18.98
N ILE A 132 12.92 -12.43 18.42
CA ILE A 132 13.56 -13.40 17.50
C ILE A 132 14.10 -12.69 16.26
N PHE A 133 13.31 -11.79 15.66
CA PHE A 133 13.73 -11.01 14.49
C PHE A 133 14.96 -10.16 14.79
N LEU A 134 14.98 -9.42 15.89
CA LEU A 134 16.14 -8.63 16.31
C LEU A 134 17.35 -9.51 16.64
N TRP A 135 17.14 -10.68 17.22
CA TRP A 135 18.22 -11.63 17.50
C TRP A 135 18.86 -12.16 16.21
N ILE A 136 18.07 -12.48 15.20
CA ILE A 136 18.59 -12.90 13.88
C ILE A 136 19.43 -11.78 13.27
N LEU A 137 18.90 -10.54 13.23
CA LEU A 137 19.65 -9.39 12.71
C LEU A 137 20.95 -9.19 13.49
N PHE A 138 20.87 -9.13 14.82
CA PHE A 138 22.04 -8.98 15.68
C PHE A 138 23.07 -10.09 15.44
N SER A 139 22.64 -11.34 15.34
CA SER A 139 23.53 -12.48 15.09
C SER A 139 24.27 -12.31 13.76
N VAL A 140 23.56 -11.97 12.69
CA VAL A 140 24.18 -11.75 11.37
C VAL A 140 25.19 -10.60 11.44
N PHE A 141 24.81 -9.45 12.01
CA PHE A 141 25.71 -8.29 12.11
C PHE A 141 26.90 -8.54 13.02
N TYR A 142 26.70 -9.26 14.12
CA TYR A 142 27.77 -9.64 15.04
C TYR A 142 28.80 -10.52 14.32
N HIS A 143 28.36 -11.58 13.65
CA HIS A 143 29.27 -12.48 12.94
C HIS A 143 29.94 -11.80 11.74
N ALA A 144 29.19 -11.00 10.99
CA ALA A 144 29.74 -10.17 9.94
C ALA A 144 30.84 -9.25 10.52
N HIS A 145 30.60 -8.57 11.63
CA HIS A 145 31.60 -7.67 12.23
C HIS A 145 32.83 -8.40 12.78
N GLN A 146 32.65 -9.61 13.33
CA GLN A 146 33.79 -10.45 13.74
C GLN A 146 34.64 -10.87 12.54
N PHE A 147 34.00 -11.16 11.40
CA PHE A 147 34.70 -11.45 10.16
C PHE A 147 35.46 -10.24 9.63
N TYR A 148 34.86 -9.05 9.66
CA TYR A 148 35.50 -7.80 9.27
C TYR A 148 36.87 -7.57 9.94
N LYS A 149 36.98 -7.87 11.25
CA LYS A 149 38.25 -7.73 12.00
C LYS A 149 39.36 -8.66 11.52
N ARG A 150 39.02 -9.71 10.77
CA ARG A 150 39.95 -10.74 10.27
C ARG A 150 40.32 -10.52 8.80
N LEU A 151 39.68 -9.59 8.10
CA LEU A 151 40.02 -9.25 6.73
C LEU A 151 41.37 -8.54 6.69
N HIS A 152 42.27 -9.01 5.84
CA HIS A 152 43.62 -8.43 5.66
C HIS A 152 43.84 -7.97 4.21
N ASP A 153 43.12 -8.58 3.27
CA ASP A 153 43.12 -8.17 1.88
C ASP A 153 42.20 -6.96 1.63
N ARG A 154 42.67 -6.01 0.82
CA ARG A 154 41.98 -4.75 0.57
C ARG A 154 40.78 -4.91 -0.37
N GLU A 155 40.84 -5.84 -1.33
CA GLU A 155 39.72 -6.11 -2.23
C GLU A 155 38.59 -6.80 -1.49
N GLU A 156 38.92 -7.81 -0.68
CA GLU A 156 37.95 -8.49 0.20
C GLU A 156 37.27 -7.50 1.16
N PHE A 157 38.05 -6.56 1.71
CA PHE A 157 37.54 -5.50 2.56
C PHE A 157 36.54 -4.60 1.86
N LEU A 158 36.81 -4.18 0.62
CA LEU A 158 35.90 -3.32 -0.15
C LEU A 158 34.62 -4.05 -0.54
N ILE A 159 34.72 -5.33 -0.93
CA ILE A 159 33.56 -6.19 -1.21
C ILE A 159 32.70 -6.32 0.05
N TYR A 160 33.32 -6.63 1.18
CA TYR A 160 32.63 -6.72 2.47
C TYR A 160 31.94 -5.40 2.84
N ALA A 161 32.67 -4.28 2.75
CA ALA A 161 32.13 -2.96 3.08
C ALA A 161 30.90 -2.65 2.21
N ALA A 162 30.92 -2.98 0.92
CA ALA A 162 29.81 -2.77 -0.01
C ALA A 162 28.59 -3.65 0.33
N LEU A 163 28.80 -4.94 0.59
CA LEU A 163 27.71 -5.86 0.96
C LEU A 163 27.08 -5.47 2.30
N PHE A 164 27.91 -5.17 3.29
CA PHE A 164 27.49 -4.75 4.63
C PHE A 164 26.70 -3.43 4.59
N SER A 165 27.21 -2.44 3.86
CA SER A 165 26.52 -1.16 3.72
C SER A 165 25.22 -1.28 2.92
N SER A 166 25.16 -2.19 1.93
CA SER A 166 23.93 -2.49 1.19
C SER A 166 22.85 -3.08 2.10
N ALA A 167 23.22 -4.05 2.94
CA ALA A 167 22.30 -4.66 3.90
C ALA A 167 21.76 -3.63 4.90
N ILE A 168 22.61 -2.73 5.41
CA ILE A 168 22.19 -1.62 6.27
C ILE A 168 21.25 -0.68 5.52
N GLY A 169 21.55 -0.33 4.26
CA GLY A 169 20.67 0.49 3.43
C GLY A 169 19.26 -0.10 3.33
N LEU A 170 19.16 -1.40 3.02
CA LEU A 170 17.88 -2.13 2.96
C LEU A 170 17.14 -2.09 4.30
N LEU A 171 17.82 -2.32 5.43
CA LEU A 171 17.18 -2.26 6.75
C LEU A 171 16.72 -0.85 7.13
N VAL A 172 17.49 0.17 6.79
CA VAL A 172 17.09 1.57 6.97
C VAL A 172 15.89 1.91 6.12
N GLN A 173 15.82 1.40 4.88
CA GLN A 173 14.64 1.54 4.03
C GLN A 173 13.42 0.91 4.71
N ASN A 174 13.56 -0.32 5.19
CA ASN A 174 12.52 -1.07 5.92
C ASN A 174 12.06 -0.41 7.24
N PHE A 175 12.77 0.60 7.73
CA PHE A 175 12.25 1.41 8.83
C PHE A 175 11.07 2.28 8.39
N PHE A 176 11.01 2.63 7.11
CA PHE A 176 10.02 3.52 6.49
C PHE A 176 9.21 2.86 5.37
N SER A 177 9.40 1.56 5.15
CA SER A 177 8.72 0.73 4.16
C SER A 177 8.65 -0.72 4.65
N VAL A 178 7.95 -1.57 3.92
CA VAL A 178 7.81 -3.01 4.21
C VAL A 178 8.40 -3.84 3.08
N ASP A 179 9.63 -3.52 2.67
CA ASP A 179 10.20 -4.10 1.46
C ASP A 179 10.51 -5.58 1.63
N MET A 180 10.77 -6.07 2.85
CA MET A 180 11.01 -7.49 3.12
C MET A 180 9.77 -8.37 2.87
N ARG A 181 8.58 -7.79 2.74
CA ARG A 181 7.39 -8.54 2.34
C ARG A 181 7.39 -8.92 0.87
N PHE A 182 8.20 -8.25 0.04
CA PHE A 182 8.40 -8.65 -1.35
C PHE A 182 9.51 -9.70 -1.46
N THR A 183 9.19 -10.81 -2.12
CA THR A 183 10.12 -11.95 -2.30
C THR A 183 11.48 -11.53 -2.82
N ILE A 184 11.51 -10.58 -3.76
CA ILE A 184 12.75 -10.11 -4.41
C ILE A 184 13.67 -9.42 -3.40
N SER A 185 13.16 -8.45 -2.64
CA SER A 185 13.95 -7.69 -1.66
C SER A 185 14.44 -8.58 -0.52
N SER A 186 13.57 -9.47 -0.04
CA SER A 186 13.95 -10.50 0.95
C SER A 186 15.05 -11.42 0.42
N PHE A 187 14.90 -11.93 -0.80
CA PHE A 187 15.91 -12.77 -1.42
C PHE A 187 17.27 -12.07 -1.49
N TYR A 188 17.32 -10.80 -1.94
CA TYR A 188 18.57 -10.04 -1.97
C TYR A 188 19.17 -9.86 -0.59
N LEU A 189 18.37 -9.45 0.41
CA LEU A 189 18.87 -9.23 1.77
C LEU A 189 19.45 -10.52 2.36
N PHE A 190 18.71 -11.63 2.29
CA PHE A 190 19.15 -12.90 2.84
C PHE A 190 20.31 -13.52 2.06
N SER A 191 20.42 -13.27 0.75
CA SER A 191 21.60 -13.66 -0.03
C SER A 191 22.84 -12.89 0.42
N ILE A 192 22.71 -11.58 0.65
CA ILE A 192 23.80 -10.74 1.19
C ILE A 192 24.21 -11.24 2.57
N PHE A 193 23.25 -11.52 3.45
CA PHE A 193 23.53 -12.11 4.77
C PHE A 193 24.20 -13.48 4.68
N GLY A 194 23.75 -14.33 3.76
CA GLY A 194 24.38 -15.61 3.46
C GLY A 194 25.86 -15.44 3.12
N ILE A 195 26.18 -14.57 2.16
CA ILE A 195 27.56 -14.29 1.73
C ILE A 195 28.41 -13.69 2.86
N LEU A 196 27.86 -12.73 3.62
CA LEU A 196 28.55 -12.11 4.75
C LEU A 196 28.82 -13.14 5.87
N SER A 197 27.91 -14.09 6.08
CA SER A 197 28.03 -15.12 7.12
C SER A 197 28.90 -16.31 6.70
N SER A 198 28.94 -16.68 5.41
CA SER A 198 29.67 -17.86 4.92
C SER A 198 31.18 -17.74 5.09
N HIS A 199 31.70 -16.52 5.15
CA HIS A 199 33.12 -16.26 5.38
C HIS A 199 33.47 -16.16 6.87
N SER A 200 32.47 -16.17 7.76
CA SER A 200 32.74 -16.25 9.18
C SER A 200 33.30 -17.63 9.50
N SER A 201 34.59 -17.69 9.84
CA SER A 201 35.25 -18.89 10.38
C SER A 201 34.75 -19.15 11.80
N VAL A 202 33.47 -19.52 11.90
CA VAL A 202 32.94 -20.27 13.02
C VAL A 202 33.56 -21.65 12.85
N LYS A 203 34.53 -22.01 13.71
CA LYS A 203 34.75 -23.44 13.98
C LYS A 203 33.37 -23.97 14.30
N THR A 204 32.79 -24.78 13.41
CA THR A 204 31.53 -25.46 13.65
C THR A 204 31.74 -26.21 14.95
N LYS A 205 31.26 -25.63 16.05
CA LYS A 205 31.24 -26.32 17.32
C LYS A 205 30.19 -27.37 17.06
N GLU A 206 30.60 -28.59 16.74
CA GLU A 206 29.70 -29.72 16.70
C GLU A 206 28.99 -29.71 18.05
N ILE A 207 27.74 -29.26 18.04
CA ILE A 207 26.88 -29.38 19.20
C ILE A 207 26.60 -30.87 19.26
N LYS A 208 27.43 -31.60 20.02
CA LYS A 208 27.13 -32.99 20.38
C LYS A 208 25.88 -32.93 21.24
N LEU A 209 24.73 -33.01 20.57
CA LEU A 209 23.43 -33.11 21.21
C LEU A 209 23.45 -34.39 22.03
N GLN A 210 23.50 -34.27 23.36
CA GLN A 210 23.52 -35.43 24.24
C GLN A 210 22.26 -36.30 24.08
N LYS A 211 21.16 -35.74 23.56
CA LYS A 211 19.85 -36.40 23.34
C LYS A 211 19.14 -35.81 22.11
N PRO A 212 19.58 -36.13 20.88
CA PRO A 212 19.01 -35.55 19.65
C PRO A 212 17.52 -35.90 19.49
N GLU A 213 17.11 -37.06 19.95
CA GLU A 213 15.70 -37.51 19.98
C GLU A 213 14.81 -36.60 20.82
N LYS A 214 15.30 -36.10 21.97
CA LYS A 214 14.53 -35.17 22.81
C LYS A 214 14.39 -33.80 22.17
N LEU A 215 15.43 -33.32 21.50
CA LEU A 215 15.37 -32.06 20.76
C LEU A 215 14.42 -32.20 19.56
N PHE A 216 14.49 -33.33 18.84
CA PHE A 216 13.58 -33.62 17.74
C PHE A 216 12.12 -33.68 18.21
N ILE A 217 11.84 -34.41 19.31
CA ILE A 217 10.51 -34.45 19.91
C ILE A 217 10.07 -33.06 20.37
N MET A 218 10.95 -32.27 20.98
CA MET A 218 10.64 -30.89 21.38
C MET A 218 10.35 -30.00 20.18
N LEU A 219 11.11 -30.11 19.09
CA LEU A 219 10.87 -29.37 17.85
C LEU A 219 9.57 -29.82 17.17
N VAL A 220 9.26 -31.11 17.16
CA VAL A 220 8.00 -31.66 16.64
C VAL A 220 6.82 -31.20 17.51
N LEU A 221 6.93 -31.24 18.84
CA LEU A 221 5.90 -30.73 19.74
C LEU A 221 5.74 -29.22 19.61
N PHE A 222 6.82 -28.46 19.46
CA PHE A 222 6.78 -27.02 19.23
C PHE A 222 6.14 -26.69 17.87
N SER A 223 6.50 -27.43 16.81
CA SER A 223 5.89 -27.33 15.49
C SER A 223 4.42 -27.73 15.52
N ALA A 224 4.07 -28.76 16.29
CA ALA A 224 2.70 -29.20 16.51
C ALA A 224 1.90 -28.17 17.32
N VAL A 225 2.50 -27.49 18.31
CA VAL A 225 1.88 -26.38 19.05
C VAL A 225 1.66 -25.18 18.13
N ILE A 226 2.62 -24.82 17.28
CA ILE A 226 2.45 -23.78 16.24
C ILE A 226 1.35 -24.18 15.24
N PHE A 227 1.30 -25.46 14.86
CA PHE A 227 0.28 -26.01 13.97
C PHE A 227 -1.09 -26.12 14.63
N LEU A 228 -1.17 -26.39 15.94
CA LEU A 228 -2.40 -26.43 16.77
C LEU A 228 -2.89 -25.03 17.15
N GLU A 229 -1.98 -24.06 17.25
CA GLU A 229 -2.21 -22.62 16.98
C GLU A 229 -2.52 -22.38 15.48
N TYR A 230 -3.19 -23.34 14.85
CA TYR A 230 -3.80 -23.33 13.53
C TYR A 230 -4.58 -22.05 13.28
N LYS A 231 -5.10 -21.41 14.35
CA LYS A 231 -5.73 -20.11 14.29
C LYS A 231 -4.80 -19.04 13.71
N MET A 232 -3.47 -19.02 13.94
CA MET A 232 -2.57 -18.02 13.33
C MET A 232 -2.37 -18.26 11.82
N VAL A 233 -2.25 -19.52 11.39
CA VAL A 233 -2.05 -19.90 9.98
C VAL A 233 -3.34 -19.78 9.18
N ILE A 234 -4.47 -20.30 9.70
CA ILE A 234 -5.79 -20.03 9.13
C ILE A 234 -6.13 -18.56 9.23
N LYS A 235 -5.69 -17.82 10.28
CA LYS A 235 -6.03 -16.41 10.39
C LYS A 235 -5.58 -15.72 9.13
N GLN A 236 -4.41 -15.95 8.54
CA GLN A 236 -4.05 -15.39 7.22
C GLN A 236 -5.01 -15.79 6.09
N TYR A 237 -5.45 -17.04 6.01
CA TYR A 237 -6.41 -17.48 4.99
C TYR A 237 -7.83 -16.91 5.21
N ARG A 238 -8.34 -16.92 6.44
CA ARG A 238 -9.56 -16.25 6.87
C ARG A 238 -9.45 -14.75 6.78
N SER A 239 -8.25 -14.20 6.93
CA SER A 239 -7.91 -12.79 6.84
C SER A 239 -8.01 -12.34 5.41
N TRP A 240 -7.31 -13.04 4.53
CA TRP A 240 -7.44 -12.92 3.08
C TRP A 240 -8.91 -13.07 2.67
N LYS A 241 -9.60 -14.09 3.16
CA LYS A 241 -11.04 -14.26 2.95
C LYS A 241 -11.86 -13.08 3.49
N ILE A 242 -11.61 -12.59 4.71
CA ILE A 242 -12.28 -11.44 5.33
C ILE A 242 -11.97 -10.15 4.60
N VAL A 243 -10.79 -9.96 4.01
CA VAL A 243 -10.37 -8.73 3.30
C VAL A 243 -10.92 -8.69 1.89
N PHE A 244 -10.97 -9.86 1.24
CA PHE A 244 -11.60 -10.01 -0.06
C PHE A 244 -13.12 -10.19 0.04
N GLU A 245 -13.67 -10.55 1.21
CA GLU A 245 -15.11 -10.59 1.51
C GLU A 245 -15.60 -9.35 2.29
N SER A 246 -14.70 -8.53 2.86
CA SER A 246 -15.05 -7.27 3.52
C SER A 246 -15.38 -6.27 2.44
N LYS A 247 -16.67 -5.94 2.40
CA LYS A 247 -17.32 -5.10 1.41
C LYS A 247 -16.60 -3.77 1.27
N ASP A 248 -15.96 -3.58 0.12
CA ASP A 248 -15.59 -2.25 -0.36
C ASP A 248 -16.88 -1.51 -0.74
N PHE A 249 -16.96 -0.21 -0.44
CA PHE A 249 -18.10 0.63 -0.81
C PHE A 249 -18.33 0.62 -2.34
N LEU A 250 -17.28 0.40 -3.14
CA LEU A 250 -17.33 0.28 -4.60
C LEU A 250 -17.16 -1.15 -5.13
N ASP A 251 -16.75 -2.11 -4.30
CA ASP A 251 -16.74 -3.55 -4.59
C ASP A 251 -17.82 -4.23 -3.75
N LYS A 252 -19.08 -3.84 -3.97
CA LYS A 252 -20.12 -4.87 -4.03
C LYS A 252 -19.79 -5.76 -5.25
N ARG A 253 -18.72 -6.56 -5.17
CA ARG A 253 -18.74 -7.90 -5.74
C ARG A 253 -19.87 -8.57 -5.02
N ILE A 254 -21.01 -8.50 -5.68
CA ILE A 254 -22.16 -9.27 -5.31
C ILE A 254 -21.68 -10.71 -5.37
N VAL A 255 -21.36 -11.28 -4.23
CA VAL A 255 -21.24 -12.73 -4.08
C VAL A 255 -22.61 -13.23 -4.52
N ASN A 256 -22.67 -13.79 -5.73
CA ASN A 256 -23.84 -14.09 -6.56
C ASN A 256 -24.27 -13.04 -7.62
N SER A 257 -23.35 -12.27 -8.23
CA SER A 257 -23.74 -11.34 -9.33
C SER A 257 -24.47 -12.08 -10.46
N ASP A 258 -24.07 -13.31 -10.79
CA ASP A 258 -24.74 -14.13 -11.81
C ASP A 258 -26.15 -14.57 -11.41
N GLU A 259 -26.38 -14.94 -10.16
CA GLU A 259 -27.72 -15.29 -9.67
C GLU A 259 -28.62 -14.06 -9.59
N GLN A 260 -28.08 -12.92 -9.13
CA GLN A 260 -28.82 -11.67 -9.07
C GLN A 260 -29.13 -11.10 -10.44
N LYS A 261 -28.21 -11.22 -11.42
CA LYS A 261 -28.48 -10.90 -12.82
C LYS A 261 -29.66 -11.74 -13.32
N LYS A 262 -29.64 -13.07 -13.11
CA LYS A 262 -30.75 -13.97 -13.50
C LYS A 262 -32.07 -13.64 -12.80
N GLU A 263 -32.04 -13.30 -11.51
CA GLU A 263 -33.24 -12.92 -10.77
C GLU A 263 -33.83 -11.61 -11.30
N ILE A 264 -32.99 -10.60 -11.53
CA ILE A 264 -33.38 -9.32 -12.11
C ILE A 264 -33.91 -9.52 -13.54
N GLU A 265 -33.27 -10.36 -14.35
CA GLU A 265 -33.74 -10.71 -15.71
C GLU A 265 -35.11 -11.40 -15.67
N LYS A 266 -35.36 -12.29 -14.71
CA LYS A 266 -36.68 -12.90 -14.49
C LYS A 266 -37.72 -11.86 -14.07
N MET A 267 -37.36 -10.92 -13.19
CA MET A 267 -38.24 -9.81 -12.79
C MET A 267 -38.54 -8.88 -13.98
N LEU A 268 -37.55 -8.59 -14.83
CA LEU A 268 -37.71 -7.81 -16.05
C LEU A 268 -38.55 -8.53 -17.11
N ALA A 269 -38.50 -9.87 -17.17
CA ALA A 269 -39.39 -10.64 -18.04
C ALA A 269 -40.86 -10.50 -17.60
N ALA A 270 -41.13 -10.39 -16.29
CA ALA A 270 -42.46 -10.13 -15.75
C ALA A 270 -42.86 -8.64 -15.82
N ASN A 271 -41.89 -7.73 -15.74
CA ASN A 271 -42.11 -6.28 -15.76
C ASN A 271 -41.03 -5.55 -16.60
N PRO A 272 -41.18 -5.49 -17.94
CA PRO A 272 -40.16 -4.94 -18.84
C PRO A 272 -40.00 -3.41 -18.82
N SER A 273 -40.82 -2.69 -18.05
CA SER A 273 -40.79 -1.23 -17.95
C SER A 273 -40.18 -0.71 -16.65
N ASP A 274 -39.64 -1.58 -15.79
CA ASP A 274 -39.02 -1.17 -14.54
C ASP A 274 -37.61 -0.57 -14.75
N ALA A 275 -37.53 0.76 -14.79
CA ALA A 275 -36.29 1.49 -14.93
C ALA A 275 -35.26 1.19 -13.82
N ARG A 276 -35.71 0.92 -12.58
CA ARG A 276 -34.81 0.65 -11.45
C ARG A 276 -34.15 -0.71 -11.58
N LEU A 277 -34.86 -1.71 -12.12
CA LEU A 277 -34.27 -3.03 -12.39
C LEU A 277 -33.20 -2.95 -13.48
N TYR A 278 -33.45 -2.21 -14.57
CA TYR A 278 -32.40 -1.93 -15.57
C TYR A 278 -31.23 -1.15 -14.98
N PHE A 279 -31.47 -0.16 -14.11
CA PHE A 279 -30.41 0.57 -13.42
C PHE A 279 -29.53 -0.37 -12.57
N LYS A 280 -30.15 -1.25 -11.78
CA LYS A 280 -29.45 -2.26 -10.98
C LYS A 280 -28.64 -3.19 -11.87
N LEU A 281 -29.23 -3.70 -12.96
CA LEU A 281 -28.55 -4.59 -13.89
C LEU A 281 -27.33 -3.91 -14.55
N GLY A 282 -27.47 -2.64 -14.93
CA GLY A 282 -26.36 -1.82 -15.45
C GLY A 282 -25.23 -1.66 -14.45
N TYR A 283 -25.55 -1.48 -13.16
CA TYR A 283 -24.55 -1.41 -12.09
C TYR A 283 -23.79 -2.74 -11.92
N LEU A 284 -24.48 -3.89 -12.00
CA LEU A 284 -23.84 -5.21 -11.93
C LEU A 284 -22.82 -5.41 -13.06
N PHE A 285 -23.22 -5.06 -14.28
CA PHE A 285 -22.30 -5.14 -15.42
C PHE A 285 -21.16 -4.12 -15.34
N ALA A 286 -21.40 -2.91 -14.82
CA ALA A 286 -20.36 -1.90 -14.65
C ALA A 286 -19.22 -2.37 -13.74
N ASN A 287 -19.54 -3.13 -12.69
CA ASN A 287 -18.55 -3.69 -11.77
C ASN A 287 -17.67 -4.79 -12.42
N GLU A 288 -18.13 -5.39 -13.52
CA GLU A 288 -17.43 -6.45 -14.24
C GLU A 288 -16.56 -5.94 -15.40
N ILE A 289 -16.58 -4.63 -15.71
CA ILE A 289 -15.86 -4.04 -16.86
C ILE A 289 -14.35 -4.34 -16.83
N LYS A 290 -13.72 -4.37 -15.65
CA LYS A 290 -12.28 -4.68 -15.51
C LYS A 290 -11.94 -6.15 -15.82
N VAL A 291 -12.92 -7.04 -15.71
CA VAL A 291 -12.75 -8.49 -15.87
C VAL A 291 -13.23 -8.94 -17.25
N ASN A 292 -14.28 -8.30 -17.78
CA ASN A 292 -14.89 -8.65 -19.05
C ASN A 292 -15.23 -7.37 -19.85
N LYS A 293 -14.57 -7.18 -21.00
CA LYS A 293 -14.82 -6.03 -21.88
C LYS A 293 -16.26 -5.96 -22.39
N VAL A 294 -16.93 -7.11 -22.57
CA VAL A 294 -18.34 -7.18 -23.01
C VAL A 294 -19.29 -6.57 -21.96
N SER A 295 -18.89 -6.59 -20.69
CA SER A 295 -19.71 -6.02 -19.60
C SER A 295 -19.85 -4.50 -19.72
N ALA A 296 -18.95 -3.80 -20.43
CA ALA A 296 -19.11 -2.37 -20.69
C ALA A 296 -20.33 -2.08 -21.59
N ASP A 297 -20.48 -2.85 -22.68
CA ASP A 297 -21.61 -2.70 -23.61
C ASP A 297 -22.94 -3.03 -22.93
N LEU A 298 -22.96 -4.09 -22.12
CA LEU A 298 -24.13 -4.47 -21.33
C LEU A 298 -24.49 -3.42 -20.28
N ALA A 299 -23.50 -2.84 -19.60
CA ALA A 299 -23.74 -1.76 -18.64
C ALA A 299 -24.33 -0.52 -19.34
N ILE A 300 -23.76 -0.12 -20.49
CA ILE A 300 -24.26 1.00 -21.30
C ILE A 300 -25.70 0.73 -21.74
N ALA A 301 -25.99 -0.45 -22.28
CA ALA A 301 -27.33 -0.80 -22.75
C ALA A 301 -28.36 -0.72 -21.61
N ASN A 302 -28.03 -1.25 -20.43
CA ASN A 302 -28.92 -1.27 -19.28
C ASN A 302 -29.13 0.12 -18.66
N PHE A 303 -28.08 0.92 -18.47
CA PHE A 303 -28.26 2.29 -18.00
C PHE A 303 -28.97 3.17 -19.01
N THR A 304 -28.74 2.97 -20.31
CA THR A 304 -29.48 3.67 -21.38
C THR A 304 -30.96 3.30 -21.33
N LYS A 305 -31.28 2.01 -21.19
CA LYS A 305 -32.68 1.56 -21.06
C LYS A 305 -33.34 2.12 -19.80
N ALA A 306 -32.64 2.13 -18.68
CA ALA A 306 -33.12 2.74 -17.44
C ALA A 306 -33.44 4.23 -17.63
N ALA A 307 -32.51 4.99 -18.23
CA ALA A 307 -32.68 6.42 -18.51
C ALA A 307 -33.78 6.72 -19.54
N LEU A 308 -34.03 5.80 -20.49
CA LEU A 308 -35.14 5.93 -21.45
C LEU A 308 -36.51 5.69 -20.80
N LEU A 309 -36.59 4.74 -19.86
CA LEU A 309 -37.83 4.43 -19.15
C LEU A 309 -38.16 5.47 -18.08
N ASP A 310 -37.16 5.92 -17.34
CA ASP A 310 -37.26 7.02 -16.38
C ASP A 310 -35.96 7.83 -16.37
N PRO A 311 -35.93 9.01 -17.01
CA PRO A 311 -34.76 9.88 -16.99
C PRO A 311 -34.32 10.29 -15.58
N LYS A 312 -35.25 10.35 -14.63
CA LYS A 312 -34.99 10.74 -13.24
C LYS A 312 -34.64 9.55 -12.33
N VAL A 313 -34.52 8.35 -12.88
CA VAL A 313 -34.19 7.15 -12.11
C VAL A 313 -32.91 7.38 -11.29
N GLU A 314 -32.98 7.06 -10.00
CA GLU A 314 -31.90 7.32 -9.03
C GLU A 314 -31.40 8.78 -9.06
N ASN A 315 -32.33 9.74 -9.19
CA ASN A 315 -32.06 11.17 -9.25
C ASN A 315 -31.04 11.56 -10.34
N GLY A 316 -31.15 10.96 -11.53
CA GLY A 316 -30.21 11.16 -12.63
C GLY A 316 -28.95 10.30 -12.54
N GLY A 317 -28.90 9.36 -11.60
CA GLY A 317 -27.77 8.45 -11.40
C GLY A 317 -27.46 7.60 -12.64
N ALA A 318 -28.45 7.26 -13.47
CA ALA A 318 -28.22 6.51 -14.71
C ALA A 318 -27.29 7.26 -15.67
N PHE A 319 -27.51 8.57 -15.84
CA PHE A 319 -26.65 9.42 -16.66
C PHE A 319 -25.26 9.59 -16.03
N ASN A 320 -25.16 9.73 -14.70
CA ASN A 320 -23.84 9.79 -14.05
C ASN A 320 -23.03 8.50 -14.29
N ASN A 321 -23.66 7.33 -14.18
CA ASN A 321 -22.99 6.06 -14.41
C ASN A 321 -22.62 5.83 -15.89
N LEU A 322 -23.48 6.22 -16.84
CA LEU A 322 -23.12 6.25 -18.26
C LEU A 322 -21.88 7.12 -18.48
N GLY A 323 -21.85 8.30 -17.85
CA GLY A 323 -20.71 9.21 -17.89
C GLY A 323 -19.41 8.54 -17.42
N ASN A 324 -19.46 7.85 -16.28
CA ASN A 324 -18.32 7.12 -15.71
C ASN A 324 -17.80 6.02 -16.64
N ILE A 325 -18.71 5.28 -17.27
CA ILE A 325 -18.35 4.20 -18.19
C ILE A 325 -17.67 4.78 -19.43
N TYR A 326 -18.27 5.79 -20.08
CA TYR A 326 -17.65 6.45 -21.24
C TYR A 326 -16.30 7.08 -20.90
N PHE A 327 -16.17 7.69 -19.71
CA PHE A 327 -14.91 8.23 -19.24
C PHE A 327 -13.84 7.15 -19.11
N THR A 328 -14.20 5.99 -18.56
CA THR A 328 -13.30 4.82 -18.41
C THR A 328 -12.88 4.25 -19.76
N LEU A 329 -13.78 4.25 -20.75
CA LEU A 329 -13.50 3.83 -22.13
C LEU A 329 -12.71 4.87 -22.94
N GLY A 330 -12.47 6.06 -22.38
CA GLY A 330 -11.75 7.15 -23.05
C GLY A 330 -12.62 8.06 -23.92
N ASP A 331 -13.92 7.80 -24.03
CA ASP A 331 -14.88 8.69 -24.70
C ASP A 331 -15.29 9.84 -23.78
N ARG A 332 -14.40 10.84 -23.69
CA ARG A 332 -14.59 12.02 -22.84
C ARG A 332 -15.75 12.91 -23.31
N LYS A 333 -16.12 12.86 -24.60
CA LYS A 333 -17.22 13.67 -25.13
C LYS A 333 -18.54 13.13 -24.58
N SER A 334 -18.81 11.85 -24.78
CA SER A 334 -20.01 11.19 -24.27
C SER A 334 -20.07 11.23 -22.75
N ALA A 335 -18.92 11.13 -22.07
CA ALA A 335 -18.85 11.26 -20.62
C ALA A 335 -19.43 12.60 -20.12
N LYS A 336 -18.94 13.73 -20.66
CA LYS A 336 -19.40 15.06 -20.27
C LYS A 336 -20.87 15.29 -20.58
N GLU A 337 -21.35 14.87 -21.76
CA GLU A 337 -22.75 15.01 -22.13
C GLU A 337 -23.67 14.30 -21.12
N ASN A 338 -23.26 13.12 -20.66
CA ASN A 338 -23.99 12.37 -19.64
C ASN A 338 -23.89 13.00 -18.24
N TYR A 339 -22.73 13.50 -17.81
CA TYR A 339 -22.64 14.24 -16.54
C TYR A 339 -23.49 15.50 -16.53
N ILE A 340 -23.52 16.25 -17.64
CA ILE A 340 -24.37 17.44 -17.80
C ILE A 340 -25.86 17.07 -17.70
N LYS A 341 -26.29 15.97 -18.31
CA LYS A 341 -27.66 15.45 -18.16
C LYS A 341 -27.96 15.04 -16.71
N ALA A 342 -27.02 14.41 -16.02
CA ALA A 342 -27.21 14.06 -14.61
C ALA A 342 -27.38 15.32 -13.74
N ILE A 343 -26.57 16.36 -13.97
CA ILE A 343 -26.64 17.64 -13.26
C ILE A 343 -27.92 18.41 -13.59
N SER A 344 -28.42 18.36 -14.83
CA SER A 344 -29.67 19.05 -15.19
C SER A 344 -30.89 18.40 -14.53
N ILE A 345 -30.83 17.10 -14.26
CA ILE A 345 -31.87 16.35 -13.57
C ILE A 345 -31.78 16.55 -12.05
N ASN A 346 -30.57 16.49 -11.51
CA ASN A 346 -30.30 16.75 -10.10
C ASN A 346 -29.09 17.69 -9.93
N PRO A 347 -29.34 19.01 -9.79
CA PRO A 347 -28.28 19.99 -9.57
C PRO A 347 -27.50 19.78 -8.27
N SER A 348 -28.02 19.00 -7.31
CA SER A 348 -27.38 18.67 -6.04
C SER A 348 -26.55 17.37 -6.09
N LEU A 349 -26.48 16.69 -7.24
CA LEU A 349 -25.71 15.46 -7.40
C LEU A 349 -24.20 15.77 -7.45
N ILE A 350 -23.57 15.78 -6.27
CA ILE A 350 -22.16 16.12 -6.08
C ILE A 350 -21.25 15.27 -6.96
N ASP A 351 -21.48 13.95 -7.02
CA ASP A 351 -20.66 13.03 -7.83
C ASP A 351 -20.61 13.44 -9.31
N ALA A 352 -21.74 13.83 -9.89
CA ALA A 352 -21.79 14.26 -11.29
C ALA A 352 -21.01 15.57 -11.52
N ARG A 353 -21.03 16.51 -10.56
CA ARG A 353 -20.21 17.73 -10.61
C ARG A 353 -18.73 17.43 -10.52
N LEU A 354 -18.33 16.58 -9.57
CA LEU A 354 -16.94 16.13 -9.43
C LEU A 354 -16.45 15.46 -10.72
N ASN A 355 -17.23 14.56 -11.28
CA ASN A 355 -16.88 13.83 -12.50
C ASN A 355 -16.79 14.74 -13.72
N LEU A 356 -17.69 15.72 -13.86
CA LEU A 356 -17.61 16.73 -14.91
C LEU A 356 -16.38 17.63 -14.74
N GLY A 357 -16.08 18.05 -13.51
CA GLY A 357 -14.88 18.82 -13.17
C GLY A 357 -13.59 18.06 -13.55
N ILE A 358 -13.53 16.76 -13.25
CA ILE A 358 -12.43 15.88 -13.65
C ILE A 358 -12.34 15.77 -15.18
N ALA A 359 -13.47 15.61 -15.87
CA ALA A 359 -13.47 15.54 -17.33
C ALA A 359 -12.91 16.82 -17.98
N TYR A 360 -13.28 18.00 -17.48
CA TYR A 360 -12.70 19.27 -17.92
C TYR A 360 -11.21 19.40 -17.60
N TYR A 361 -10.78 18.93 -16.42
CA TYR A 361 -9.37 18.94 -16.03
C TYR A 361 -8.50 18.16 -17.03
N TYR A 362 -8.92 16.97 -17.43
CA TYR A 362 -8.17 16.14 -18.39
C TYR A 362 -8.18 16.71 -19.82
N GLU A 363 -9.07 17.63 -20.14
CA GLU A 363 -9.08 18.40 -21.39
C GLU A 363 -8.27 19.71 -21.31
N GLY A 364 -7.68 20.03 -20.16
CA GLY A 364 -6.98 21.30 -19.94
C GLY A 364 -7.91 22.51 -19.76
N LYS A 365 -9.22 22.29 -19.62
CA LYS A 365 -10.24 23.32 -19.39
C LYS A 365 -10.33 23.67 -17.91
N LEU A 366 -9.26 24.29 -17.39
CA LEU A 366 -9.09 24.51 -15.96
C LEU A 366 -10.13 25.47 -15.37
N LYS A 367 -10.65 26.44 -16.13
CA LYS A 367 -11.68 27.37 -15.62
C LYS A 367 -12.99 26.64 -15.37
N GLU A 368 -13.45 25.87 -16.36
CA GLU A 368 -14.67 25.06 -16.27
C GLU A 368 -14.55 23.97 -15.21
N SER A 369 -13.36 23.37 -15.10
CA SER A 369 -13.05 22.41 -14.05
C SER A 369 -13.15 23.02 -12.65
N SER A 370 -12.58 24.21 -12.42
CA SER A 370 -12.63 24.92 -11.13
C SER A 370 -14.06 25.25 -10.75
N ALA A 371 -14.85 25.74 -11.70
CA ALA A 371 -16.24 26.11 -11.47
C ALA A 371 -17.08 24.92 -11.00
N GLU A 372 -16.89 23.71 -11.56
CA GLU A 372 -17.63 22.54 -11.12
C GLU A 372 -17.18 22.03 -9.75
N PHE A 373 -15.90 22.11 -9.41
CA PHE A 373 -15.43 21.78 -8.06
C PHE A 373 -15.88 22.80 -7.01
N GLU A 374 -15.94 24.09 -7.36
CA GLU A 374 -16.48 25.13 -6.49
C GLU A 374 -17.97 24.90 -6.20
N LYS A 375 -18.79 24.59 -7.22
CA LYS A 375 -20.19 24.19 -7.01
C LYS A 375 -20.34 22.92 -6.17
N ALA A 376 -19.41 21.96 -6.30
CA ALA A 376 -19.40 20.79 -5.43
C ALA A 376 -19.14 21.17 -3.96
N LEU A 377 -18.29 22.18 -3.70
CA LEU A 377 -18.03 22.71 -2.35
C LEU A 377 -19.15 23.59 -1.82
N GLU A 378 -19.94 24.25 -2.67
CA GLU A 378 -21.16 24.93 -2.23
C GLU A 378 -22.18 23.94 -1.65
N LEU A 379 -22.25 22.73 -2.22
CA LEU A 379 -23.14 21.66 -1.76
C LEU A 379 -22.56 20.88 -0.56
N ASP A 380 -21.25 20.61 -0.57
CA ASP A 380 -20.52 19.96 0.52
C ASP A 380 -19.19 20.70 0.77
N PRO A 381 -19.16 21.66 1.71
CA PRO A 381 -17.98 22.46 1.99
C PRO A 381 -16.75 21.68 2.46
N LYS A 382 -16.92 20.40 2.88
CA LYS A 382 -15.84 19.53 3.35
C LYS A 382 -15.47 18.46 2.33
N ASN A 383 -15.96 18.55 1.09
CA ASN A 383 -15.69 17.55 0.08
C ASN A 383 -14.19 17.48 -0.26
N SER A 384 -13.52 16.44 0.24
CA SER A 384 -12.07 16.30 0.12
C SER A 384 -11.59 16.22 -1.33
N SER A 385 -12.40 15.61 -2.22
CA SER A 385 -12.07 15.45 -3.63
C SER A 385 -12.05 16.78 -4.37
N ALA A 386 -13.06 17.64 -4.15
CA ALA A 386 -13.10 18.98 -4.73
C ALA A 386 -11.97 19.87 -4.19
N ILE A 387 -11.72 19.87 -2.87
CA ILE A 387 -10.61 20.64 -2.26
C ILE A 387 -9.27 20.22 -2.86
N TYR A 388 -9.04 18.91 -2.97
CA TYR A 388 -7.81 18.35 -3.54
C TYR A 388 -7.62 18.78 -5.00
N MET A 389 -8.67 18.67 -5.84
CA MET A 389 -8.56 19.02 -7.25
C MET A 389 -8.34 20.51 -7.48
N LEU A 390 -9.03 21.38 -6.74
CA LEU A 390 -8.80 22.83 -6.79
C LEU A 390 -7.38 23.20 -6.38
N LYS A 391 -6.84 22.54 -5.34
CA LYS A 391 -5.45 22.73 -4.93
C LYS A 391 -4.49 22.27 -6.03
N LYS A 392 -4.71 21.08 -6.58
CA LYS A 392 -3.88 20.47 -7.64
C LYS A 392 -3.83 21.33 -8.91
N MET A 393 -4.89 22.08 -9.21
CA MET A 393 -4.94 22.95 -10.38
C MET A 393 -4.23 24.30 -10.19
N ARG A 394 -3.92 24.67 -8.95
CA ARG A 394 -3.16 25.89 -8.62
C ARG A 394 -1.65 25.65 -8.58
N GLU A 395 -1.22 24.40 -8.46
CA GLU A 395 0.17 23.94 -8.53
C GLU A 395 0.57 23.64 -9.98
#